data_AF-A0A847F598-F1
#
_entry.id   AF-A0A847F598-F1
#
_cell.length_a   1.000
_cell.length_b   1.000
_cell.length_c   1.000
_cell.angle_alpha   90.00
_cell.angle_beta   90.00
_cell.angle_gamma   90.00
#
_symmetry.space_group_name_H-M   'P 1'
#
loop_
_entity.id
_entity.type
_entity.pdbx_description
1 polymer ?
#
loop_
_entity_poly.entity_id
_entity_poly.type
_entity_poly.pdbx_seq_one_letter_code
_entity_poly.pdbx_strand_id
1 'polypeptide(L)'
;DRESHQRDLFEAIEAHEYPRWTLYVQVMPEEDAEKLPYHPFDLTKVWFHSDYPLIEVGVMELNRNPDNFFLDVEQSAFNPAHLVPGIGASPDKMLQARLFAYGDAQRYRLGVNHHLIPVNRPRNAVNSNHRDGLMRVDANYGGVLHYEPNSYGVWDEQPAFKEPPLKIRGDADHFDFREDDADYYDQPGRLFRLMSAREKQALFENTARAIHGAPDFIKRRHIANCTKADPEYGRGVAEAIGLPAH
;
A
#
# COMPACT_ATOMS: atom_id res chain seq x y z
N ASP A 1 19.08 19.56 6.44
CA ASP A 1 19.76 18.26 6.37
C ASP A 1 19.02 17.41 5.35
N ARG A 2 19.71 16.68 4.45
CA ARG A 2 19.01 15.82 3.47
C ARG A 2 18.58 14.49 4.10
N GLU A 3 19.26 14.09 5.17
CA GLU A 3 19.01 12.83 5.88
C GLU A 3 18.23 13.07 7.18
N SER A 4 17.45 14.16 7.25
CA SER A 4 16.83 14.61 8.50
C SER A 4 15.97 13.55 9.17
N HIS A 5 15.18 12.79 8.39
CA HIS A 5 14.30 11.76 8.96
C HIS A 5 15.04 10.45 9.29
N GLN A 6 16.10 10.13 8.54
CA GLN A 6 16.99 9.00 8.90
C GLN A 6 17.69 9.29 10.22
N ARG A 7 18.21 10.51 10.38
CA ARG A 7 18.84 10.97 11.62
C ARG A 7 17.84 10.97 12.78
N ASP A 8 16.67 11.57 12.59
CA ASP A 8 15.61 11.66 13.60
C ASP A 8 15.24 10.28 14.15
N LEU A 9 14.90 9.32 13.28
CA LEU A 9 14.55 7.96 13.69
C LEU A 9 15.72 7.24 14.38
N PHE A 10 16.93 7.35 13.81
CA PHE A 10 18.11 6.69 14.36
C PHE A 10 18.45 7.20 15.76
N GLU A 11 18.54 8.53 15.92
CA GLU A 11 18.88 9.19 17.19
C GLU A 11 17.80 8.96 18.26
N ALA A 12 16.51 8.94 17.89
CA ALA A 12 15.43 8.59 18.82
C ALA A 12 15.58 7.17 19.37
N ILE A 13 15.88 6.19 18.50
CA ILE A 13 16.08 4.80 18.93
C ILE A 13 17.33 4.65 19.81
N GLU A 14 18.44 5.30 19.48
CA GLU A 14 19.66 5.31 20.33
C GLU A 14 19.40 5.94 21.71
N ALA A 15 18.56 6.99 21.74
CA ALA A 15 18.13 7.64 22.97
C ALA A 15 17.07 6.84 23.76
N HIS A 16 16.68 5.64 23.30
CA HIS A 16 15.62 4.81 23.86
C HIS A 16 14.23 5.48 23.85
N GLU A 17 14.03 6.45 22.95
CA GLU A 17 12.74 7.10 22.67
C GLU A 17 12.02 6.34 21.56
N TYR A 18 11.61 5.10 21.85
CA TYR A 18 11.07 4.20 20.83
C TYR A 18 9.72 4.69 20.28
N PRO A 19 9.62 4.99 18.97
CA PRO A 19 8.36 5.40 18.38
C PRO A 19 7.39 4.21 18.29
N ARG A 20 6.11 4.48 18.57
CA ARG A 20 5.04 3.48 18.66
C ARG A 20 3.83 3.85 17.82
N TRP A 21 3.18 2.84 17.24
CA TRP A 21 1.94 2.97 16.48
C TRP A 21 0.92 1.97 16.99
N THR A 22 -0.29 2.45 17.32
CA THR A 22 -1.43 1.57 17.58
C THR A 22 -2.05 1.15 16.25
N LEU A 23 -2.12 -0.16 16.01
CA LEU A 23 -2.78 -0.76 14.86
C LEU A 23 -4.28 -0.85 15.12
N TYR A 24 -5.05 -0.31 14.18
CA TYR A 24 -6.49 -0.49 14.11
C TYR A 24 -6.88 -1.13 12.78
N VAL A 25 -8.05 -1.77 12.75
CA VAL A 25 -8.68 -2.27 11.52
C VAL A 25 -10.12 -1.79 11.42
N GLN A 26 -10.62 -1.63 10.20
CA GLN A 26 -12.04 -1.56 9.90
C GLN A 26 -12.47 -2.94 9.38
N VAL A 27 -13.61 -3.45 9.84
CA VAL A 27 -14.12 -4.76 9.44
C VAL A 27 -15.45 -4.57 8.73
N MET A 28 -15.48 -4.96 7.46
CA MET A 28 -16.67 -4.96 6.61
C MET A 28 -17.08 -6.41 6.32
N PRO A 29 -18.30 -6.83 6.66
CA PRO A 29 -18.85 -8.10 6.18
C PRO A 29 -18.84 -8.16 4.64
N GLU A 30 -18.51 -9.30 4.05
CA GLU A 30 -18.38 -9.45 2.59
C GLU A 30 -19.63 -8.96 1.83
N GLU A 31 -20.82 -9.27 2.36
CA GLU A 31 -22.10 -8.86 1.78
C GLU A 31 -22.33 -7.34 1.76
N ASP A 32 -21.65 -6.58 2.62
CA ASP A 32 -21.81 -5.12 2.70
C ASP A 32 -21.02 -4.40 1.60
N ALA A 33 -20.05 -5.07 0.97
CA ALA A 33 -19.33 -4.53 -0.18
C ALA A 33 -20.28 -4.23 -1.36
N GLU A 34 -21.36 -5.00 -1.51
CA GLU A 34 -22.40 -4.75 -2.53
C GLU A 34 -23.41 -3.65 -2.13
N LYS A 35 -23.35 -3.14 -0.89
CA LYS A 35 -24.34 -2.21 -0.32
C LYS A 35 -23.82 -0.78 -0.16
N LEU A 36 -22.51 -0.56 -0.30
CA LEU A 36 -21.92 0.76 -0.12
C LEU A 36 -22.30 1.74 -1.23
N PRO A 37 -22.45 3.04 -0.90
CA PRO A 37 -22.79 4.07 -1.89
C PRO A 37 -21.60 4.48 -2.77
N TYR A 38 -20.42 3.89 -2.56
CA TYR A 38 -19.19 4.12 -3.29
C TYR A 38 -18.44 2.80 -3.45
N HIS A 39 -17.55 2.71 -4.46
CA HIS A 39 -16.83 1.47 -4.73
C HIS A 39 -15.86 1.10 -3.58
N PRO A 40 -16.04 -0.04 -2.87
CA PRO A 40 -15.29 -0.36 -1.65
C PRO A 40 -13.82 -0.74 -1.91
N PHE A 41 -13.47 -1.07 -3.15
CA PHE A 41 -12.11 -1.44 -3.56
C PHE A 41 -11.45 -0.35 -4.44
N ASP A 42 -11.97 0.88 -4.40
CA ASP A 42 -11.34 2.04 -5.02
C ASP A 42 -10.30 2.62 -4.05
N LEU A 43 -9.02 2.50 -4.40
CA LEU A 43 -7.91 3.00 -3.58
C LEU A 43 -7.94 4.52 -3.35
N THR A 44 -8.72 5.27 -4.15
CA THR A 44 -8.89 6.72 -3.97
C THR A 44 -9.93 7.11 -2.92
N LYS A 45 -10.62 6.11 -2.34
CA LYS A 45 -11.69 6.30 -1.36
C LYS A 45 -11.34 5.66 -0.01
N VAL A 46 -11.77 6.30 1.06
CA VAL A 46 -11.75 5.74 2.42
C VAL A 46 -13.11 5.17 2.78
N TRP A 47 -13.13 4.17 3.66
CA TRP A 47 -14.35 3.78 4.34
C TRP A 47 -14.59 4.72 5.51
N PHE A 48 -15.77 5.34 5.58
CA PHE A 48 -16.03 6.29 6.65
C PHE A 48 -15.99 5.59 8.01
N HIS A 49 -15.28 6.18 8.97
CA HIS A 49 -15.19 5.66 10.34
C HIS A 49 -16.55 5.61 11.05
N SER A 50 -17.54 6.37 10.59
CA SER A 50 -18.93 6.29 11.07
C SER A 50 -19.60 4.97 10.72
N ASP A 51 -19.25 4.40 9.57
CA ASP A 51 -19.90 3.23 8.99
C ASP A 51 -19.18 1.96 9.47
N TYR A 52 -17.84 2.02 9.48
CA TYR A 52 -16.98 0.97 10.03
C TYR A 52 -16.00 1.60 11.03
N PRO A 53 -16.33 1.59 12.34
CA PRO A 53 -15.44 2.12 13.36
C PRO A 53 -14.10 1.40 13.42
N LEU A 54 -13.07 2.13 13.89
CA LEU A 54 -11.76 1.56 14.13
C LEU A 54 -11.81 0.55 15.30
N ILE A 55 -11.27 -0.64 15.07
CA ILE A 55 -11.13 -1.70 16.05
C ILE A 55 -9.64 -1.85 16.37
N GLU A 56 -9.26 -1.61 17.62
CA GLU A 56 -7.86 -1.74 18.06
C GLU A 56 -7.41 -3.20 18.02
N VAL A 57 -6.20 -3.45 17.52
CA VAL A 57 -5.59 -4.78 17.42
C VAL A 57 -4.36 -4.91 18.32
N GLY A 58 -3.50 -3.89 18.35
CA GLY A 58 -2.27 -3.94 19.13
C GLY A 58 -1.33 -2.77 18.84
N VAL A 59 -0.07 -2.88 19.27
CA VAL A 59 0.93 -1.81 19.14
C VAL A 59 2.21 -2.33 18.50
N MET A 60 2.72 -1.60 17.51
CA MET A 60 4.06 -1.77 16.95
C MET A 60 5.01 -0.75 17.56
N GLU A 61 6.20 -1.19 17.97
CA GLU A 61 7.28 -0.33 18.48
C GLU A 61 8.55 -0.58 17.66
N LEU A 62 9.26 0.48 17.28
CA LEU A 62 10.58 0.38 16.66
C LEU A 62 11.64 0.66 17.73
N ASN A 63 12.37 -0.39 18.15
CA ASN A 63 13.26 -0.33 19.31
C ASN A 63 14.70 -0.78 19.03
N ARG A 64 15.08 -0.94 17.76
CA ARG A 64 16.43 -1.36 17.40
C ARG A 64 16.81 -0.84 16.02
N ASN A 65 17.93 -0.12 15.96
CA ASN A 65 18.56 0.27 14.70
C ASN A 65 19.22 -0.94 14.02
N PRO A 66 19.28 -0.97 12.68
CA PRO A 66 20.04 -1.99 11.96
C PRO A 66 21.54 -1.83 12.20
N ASP A 67 22.25 -2.94 12.40
CA ASP A 67 23.72 -2.93 12.55
C ASP A 67 24.42 -2.56 11.23
N ASN A 68 23.81 -2.93 10.09
CA ASN A 68 24.30 -2.60 8.77
C ASN A 68 23.16 -2.17 7.84
N PHE A 69 23.13 -0.88 7.49
CA PHE A 69 22.09 -0.30 6.63
C PHE A 69 21.93 -1.02 5.29
N PHE A 70 23.04 -1.35 4.62
CA PHE A 70 22.95 -1.98 3.30
C PHE A 70 22.38 -3.40 3.40
N LEU A 71 22.74 -4.15 4.45
CA LEU A 71 22.24 -5.51 4.67
C LEU A 71 20.75 -5.54 5.04
N ASP A 72 20.35 -4.69 6.00
CA ASP A 72 19.04 -4.81 6.64
C ASP A 72 18.00 -3.82 6.10
N VAL A 73 18.42 -2.71 5.49
CA VAL A 73 17.51 -1.68 4.95
C VAL A 73 17.50 -1.73 3.43
N GLU A 74 18.64 -1.53 2.78
CA GLU A 74 18.72 -1.44 1.32
C GLU A 74 18.31 -2.77 0.64
N GLN A 75 18.72 -3.90 1.22
CA GLN A 75 18.37 -5.23 0.72
C GLN A 75 17.05 -5.79 1.26
N SER A 76 16.29 -5.01 2.03
CA SER A 76 14.95 -5.42 2.46
C SER A 76 13.99 -5.57 1.27
N ALA A 77 13.07 -6.53 1.37
CA ALA A 77 12.11 -6.87 0.33
C ALA A 77 10.71 -7.11 0.93
N PHE A 78 9.82 -6.14 0.76
CA PHE A 78 8.41 -6.22 1.16
C PHE A 78 7.54 -6.52 -0.05
N ASN A 79 6.76 -7.60 -0.03
CA ASN A 79 5.90 -8.00 -1.15
C ASN A 79 4.46 -8.18 -0.65
N PRO A 80 3.46 -7.44 -1.19
CA PRO A 80 2.06 -7.60 -0.80
C PRO A 80 1.49 -9.02 -0.99
N ALA A 81 2.11 -9.85 -1.84
CA ALA A 81 1.73 -11.27 -1.98
C ALA A 81 2.28 -12.18 -0.86
N HIS A 82 3.13 -11.68 0.04
CA HIS A 82 3.58 -12.43 1.21
C HIS A 82 2.54 -12.35 2.33
N LEU A 83 1.41 -13.02 2.09
CA LEU A 83 0.29 -13.14 3.01
C LEU A 83 0.45 -14.36 3.93
N VAL A 84 -0.34 -14.40 5.00
CA VAL A 84 -0.40 -15.52 5.95
C VAL A 84 -1.84 -16.01 6.08
N PRO A 85 -2.07 -17.29 6.44
CA PRO A 85 -3.43 -17.80 6.61
C PRO A 85 -4.29 -16.91 7.52
N GLY A 86 -5.47 -16.53 7.02
CA GLY A 86 -6.38 -15.58 7.67
C GLY A 86 -6.34 -14.15 7.10
N ILE A 87 -5.37 -13.81 6.25
CA ILE A 87 -5.29 -12.53 5.54
C ILE A 87 -5.21 -12.81 4.03
N GLY A 88 -6.24 -12.42 3.29
CA GLY A 88 -6.33 -12.56 1.82
C GLY A 88 -6.25 -11.22 1.08
N ALA A 89 -6.26 -11.26 -0.25
CA ALA A 89 -6.29 -10.06 -1.09
C ALA A 89 -7.71 -9.69 -1.53
N SER A 90 -7.98 -8.39 -1.66
CA SER A 90 -9.23 -7.86 -2.22
C SER A 90 -9.13 -7.69 -3.74
N PRO A 91 -10.25 -7.52 -4.47
CA PRO A 91 -10.24 -7.24 -5.91
C PRO A 91 -9.89 -5.79 -6.28
N ASP A 92 -9.29 -5.00 -5.36
CA ASP A 92 -8.73 -3.68 -5.70
C ASP A 92 -7.72 -3.83 -6.84
N LYS A 93 -8.00 -3.19 -7.99
CA LYS A 93 -7.19 -3.30 -9.21
C LYS A 93 -5.73 -2.87 -8.99
N MET A 94 -5.47 -1.90 -8.10
CA MET A 94 -4.13 -1.47 -7.74
C MET A 94 -3.43 -2.51 -6.88
N LEU A 95 -4.13 -3.12 -5.91
CA LEU A 95 -3.57 -4.22 -5.12
C LEU A 95 -3.21 -5.42 -6.01
N GLN A 96 -4.11 -5.82 -6.90
CA GLN A 96 -3.93 -6.96 -7.81
C GLN A 96 -2.63 -6.85 -8.62
N ALA A 97 -2.31 -5.67 -9.16
CA ALA A 97 -1.04 -5.44 -9.86
C ALA A 97 0.18 -5.59 -8.94
N ARG A 98 0.08 -5.14 -7.69
CA ARG A 98 1.18 -5.19 -6.71
C ARG A 98 1.48 -6.60 -6.21
N LEU A 99 0.51 -7.52 -6.22
CA LEU A 99 0.73 -8.93 -5.89
C LEU A 99 1.79 -9.59 -6.80
N PHE A 100 1.88 -9.11 -8.04
CA PHE A 100 2.91 -9.56 -8.98
C PHE A 100 4.16 -8.67 -8.95
N ALA A 101 3.97 -7.35 -9.07
CA ALA A 101 5.04 -6.41 -9.41
C ALA A 101 6.21 -6.40 -8.41
N TYR A 102 5.94 -6.57 -7.12
CA TYR A 102 6.99 -6.49 -6.09
C TYR A 102 7.95 -7.68 -6.15
N GLY A 103 7.42 -8.90 -6.27
CA GLY A 103 8.26 -10.08 -6.41
C GLY A 103 9.12 -10.03 -7.67
N ASP A 104 8.57 -9.48 -8.76
CA ASP A 104 9.32 -9.28 -10.00
C ASP A 104 10.47 -8.28 -9.86
N ALA A 105 10.17 -7.09 -9.34
CA ALA A 105 11.18 -6.06 -9.09
C ALA A 105 12.27 -6.54 -8.12
N GLN A 106 11.91 -7.32 -7.10
CA GLN A 106 12.86 -7.85 -6.11
C GLN A 106 13.80 -8.88 -6.71
N ARG A 107 13.31 -9.77 -7.58
CA ARG A 107 14.16 -10.72 -8.30
C ARG A 107 15.20 -10.01 -9.17
N TYR A 108 14.81 -8.92 -9.84
CA TYR A 108 15.75 -8.10 -10.60
C TYR A 108 16.74 -7.36 -9.69
N ARG A 109 16.25 -6.66 -8.66
CA ARG A 109 17.06 -5.79 -7.80
C ARG A 109 18.03 -6.55 -6.89
N LEU A 110 17.62 -7.71 -6.36
CA LEU A 110 18.31 -8.44 -5.30
C LEU A 110 18.72 -9.87 -5.71
N GLY A 111 18.29 -10.33 -6.88
CA GLY A 111 18.50 -11.70 -7.36
C GLY A 111 17.42 -12.68 -6.89
N VAL A 112 17.30 -13.82 -7.59
CA VAL A 112 16.25 -14.83 -7.35
C VAL A 112 16.28 -15.42 -5.93
N ASN A 113 17.45 -15.48 -5.31
CA ASN A 113 17.66 -16.02 -3.97
C ASN A 113 17.64 -14.94 -2.87
N HIS A 114 17.07 -13.76 -3.11
CA HIS A 114 17.03 -12.66 -2.13
C HIS A 114 16.34 -13.01 -0.80
N HIS A 115 15.49 -14.04 -0.78
CA HIS A 115 14.87 -14.60 0.42
C HIS A 115 15.88 -15.27 1.38
N LEU A 116 17.11 -15.53 0.93
CA LEU A 116 18.21 -16.01 1.76
C LEU A 116 18.96 -14.87 2.49
N ILE A 117 18.76 -13.62 2.08
CA ILE A 117 19.32 -12.46 2.78
C ILE A 117 18.69 -12.39 4.18
N PRO A 118 19.46 -12.24 5.27
CA PRO A 118 18.95 -12.39 6.64
C PRO A 118 17.69 -11.61 6.97
N VAL A 119 17.58 -10.35 6.55
CA VAL A 119 16.39 -9.51 6.82
C VAL A 119 15.13 -10.02 6.12
N ASN A 120 15.26 -10.70 4.98
CA ASN A 120 14.15 -11.24 4.20
C ASN A 120 13.80 -12.69 4.57
N ARG A 121 14.67 -13.35 5.36
CA ARG A 121 14.53 -14.77 5.66
C ARG A 121 13.37 -14.98 6.64
N PRO A 122 12.40 -15.88 6.33
CA PRO A 122 11.36 -16.25 7.27
C PRO A 122 11.96 -16.88 8.53
N ARG A 123 11.32 -16.62 9.67
CA ARG A 123 11.74 -17.17 10.98
C ARG A 123 11.09 -18.52 11.31
N ASN A 124 10.17 -18.99 10.48
CA ASN A 124 9.52 -20.29 10.54
C ASN A 124 10.12 -21.29 9.53
N ALA A 125 9.66 -22.54 9.58
CA ALA A 125 10.09 -23.57 8.63
C ALA A 125 9.64 -23.25 7.19
N VAL A 126 10.51 -23.52 6.21
CA VAL A 126 10.26 -23.28 4.79
C VAL A 126 10.54 -24.55 3.99
N ASN A 127 9.57 -24.95 3.17
CA ASN A 127 9.68 -26.08 2.24
C ASN A 127 9.10 -25.66 0.87
N SER A 128 9.81 -24.78 0.15
CA SER A 128 9.33 -24.16 -1.10
C SER A 128 9.69 -24.91 -2.38
N ASN A 129 10.60 -25.89 -2.31
CA ASN A 129 11.18 -26.60 -3.45
C ASN A 129 11.86 -25.72 -4.52
N HIS A 130 12.05 -24.40 -4.31
CA HIS A 130 12.85 -23.59 -5.23
C HIS A 130 14.30 -24.07 -5.21
N ARG A 131 14.87 -24.42 -6.37
CA ARG A 131 16.23 -24.94 -6.55
C ARG A 131 17.13 -23.97 -7.32
N ASP A 132 18.43 -24.09 -7.09
CA ASP A 132 19.50 -23.44 -7.86
C ASP A 132 19.42 -21.90 -7.81
N GLY A 133 19.69 -21.24 -8.95
CA GLY A 133 19.71 -19.78 -9.06
C GLY A 133 21.03 -19.14 -8.61
N LEU A 134 21.25 -17.89 -9.03
CA LEU A 134 22.43 -17.12 -8.65
C LEU A 134 22.51 -16.94 -7.12
N MET A 135 23.72 -17.02 -6.56
CA MET A 135 23.98 -16.85 -5.12
C MET A 135 23.16 -17.81 -4.24
N ARG A 136 23.04 -19.07 -4.68
CA ARG A 136 22.47 -20.13 -3.84
C ARG A 136 23.48 -20.55 -2.76
N VAL A 137 23.29 -20.04 -1.55
CA VAL A 137 24.25 -20.18 -0.42
C VAL A 137 23.73 -21.03 0.74
N ASP A 138 22.48 -21.49 0.66
CA ASP A 138 21.94 -22.50 1.57
C ASP A 138 22.26 -23.92 1.07
N ALA A 139 21.67 -24.94 1.70
CA ALA A 139 21.87 -26.33 1.30
C ALA A 139 21.16 -26.72 -0.01
N ASN A 140 20.43 -25.81 -0.67
CA ASN A 140 19.62 -26.07 -1.87
C ASN A 140 18.69 -27.30 -1.74
N TYR A 141 18.17 -27.54 -0.53
CA TYR A 141 17.42 -28.75 -0.14
C TYR A 141 18.15 -30.10 -0.38
N GLY A 142 19.46 -30.10 -0.62
CA GLY A 142 20.29 -31.30 -0.77
C GLY A 142 19.74 -32.32 -1.77
N GLY A 143 19.85 -33.60 -1.43
CA GLY A 143 19.38 -34.73 -2.25
C GLY A 143 17.88 -35.02 -2.19
N VAL A 144 17.07 -34.16 -1.57
CA VAL A 144 15.60 -34.33 -1.57
C VAL A 144 15.11 -34.30 -3.03
N LEU A 145 14.08 -35.08 -3.39
CA LEU A 145 13.49 -35.02 -4.73
C LEU A 145 12.97 -33.60 -5.02
N HIS A 146 12.93 -33.19 -6.27
CA HIS A 146 12.56 -31.82 -6.68
C HIS A 146 11.23 -31.74 -7.45
N TYR A 147 10.38 -32.76 -7.38
CA TYR A 147 9.10 -32.81 -8.09
C TYR A 147 7.95 -33.31 -7.21
N GLU A 148 6.73 -32.93 -7.58
CA GLU A 148 5.46 -33.34 -7.00
C GLU A 148 4.46 -33.52 -8.16
N PRO A 149 3.56 -34.53 -8.14
CA PRO A 149 3.41 -35.57 -7.12
C PRO A 149 4.55 -36.59 -7.13
N ASN A 150 4.88 -37.15 -5.97
CA ASN A 150 5.91 -38.18 -5.81
C ASN A 150 5.51 -39.24 -4.76
N SER A 151 6.14 -40.41 -4.81
CA SER A 151 5.83 -41.54 -3.93
C SER A 151 6.56 -41.49 -2.57
N TYR A 152 7.20 -40.38 -2.23
CA TYR A 152 8.08 -40.24 -1.05
C TYR A 152 7.52 -39.28 0.01
N GLY A 153 6.35 -38.67 -0.22
CA GLY A 153 5.69 -37.79 0.75
C GLY A 153 6.46 -36.49 1.01
N VAL A 154 7.08 -35.93 -0.03
CA VAL A 154 7.77 -34.63 0.04
C VAL A 154 7.02 -33.60 -0.79
N TRP A 155 6.97 -32.36 -0.30
CA TRP A 155 6.29 -31.20 -0.92
C TRP A 155 4.76 -31.25 -0.93
N ASP A 156 4.16 -32.01 -0.02
CA ASP A 156 2.70 -32.11 0.10
C ASP A 156 2.06 -30.73 0.31
N GLU A 157 0.94 -30.51 -0.37
CA GLU A 157 0.09 -29.34 -0.18
C GLU A 157 -0.57 -29.34 1.22
N GLN A 158 -1.11 -28.18 1.61
CA GLN A 158 -1.78 -28.01 2.91
C GLN A 158 -3.23 -27.52 2.70
N PRO A 159 -4.18 -28.41 2.36
CA PRO A 159 -5.56 -28.04 2.03
C PRO A 159 -6.32 -27.32 3.15
N ALA A 160 -5.88 -27.48 4.40
CA ALA A 160 -6.47 -26.82 5.56
C ALA A 160 -6.40 -25.29 5.51
N PHE A 161 -5.54 -24.71 4.68
CA PHE A 161 -5.37 -23.26 4.51
C PHE A 161 -6.05 -22.70 3.26
N LYS A 162 -6.89 -23.49 2.59
CA LYS A 162 -7.61 -23.05 1.40
C LYS A 162 -8.57 -21.90 1.73
N GLU A 163 -8.49 -20.81 0.98
CA GLU A 163 -9.44 -19.70 1.06
C GLU A 163 -10.85 -20.11 0.58
N PRO A 164 -11.92 -19.51 1.12
CA PRO A 164 -13.25 -19.67 0.55
C PRO A 164 -13.30 -19.11 -0.88
N PRO A 165 -14.13 -19.69 -1.76
CA PRO A 165 -14.26 -19.18 -3.13
C PRO A 165 -14.87 -17.78 -3.16
N LEU A 166 -14.31 -16.89 -3.98
CA LEU A 166 -14.87 -15.56 -4.24
C LEU A 166 -15.90 -15.61 -5.37
N LYS A 167 -17.05 -14.97 -5.18
CA LYS A 167 -18.09 -14.85 -6.23
C LYS A 167 -17.64 -13.86 -7.31
N ILE A 168 -17.71 -14.28 -8.58
CA ILE A 168 -17.41 -13.43 -9.75
C ILE A 168 -18.69 -13.28 -10.60
N ARG A 169 -18.96 -12.07 -11.10
CA ARG A 169 -20.09 -11.76 -11.98
C ARG A 169 -19.61 -10.92 -13.17
N GLY A 170 -20.25 -11.09 -14.33
CA GLY A 170 -19.92 -10.39 -15.56
C GLY A 170 -18.91 -11.12 -16.44
N ASP A 171 -18.63 -10.53 -17.60
CA ASP A 171 -17.67 -11.03 -18.57
C ASP A 171 -16.24 -10.59 -18.24
N ALA A 172 -15.25 -11.26 -18.83
CA ALA A 172 -13.88 -10.79 -18.78
C ALA A 172 -13.66 -9.71 -19.85
N ASP A 173 -13.47 -8.46 -19.43
CA ASP A 173 -13.22 -7.32 -20.32
C ASP A 173 -12.40 -6.23 -19.60
N HIS A 174 -11.94 -5.22 -20.35
CA HIS A 174 -11.32 -4.00 -19.83
C HIS A 174 -12.40 -2.97 -19.46
N PHE A 175 -13.03 -3.16 -18.31
CA PHE A 175 -14.05 -2.25 -17.79
C PHE A 175 -13.53 -0.82 -17.56
N ASP A 176 -14.17 0.17 -18.16
CA ASP A 176 -13.92 1.59 -17.86
C ASP A 176 -14.40 1.90 -16.45
N PHE A 177 -13.44 2.18 -15.56
CA PHE A 177 -13.74 2.49 -14.16
C PHE A 177 -14.60 3.75 -14.01
N ARG A 178 -14.59 4.66 -15.00
CA ARG A 178 -15.40 5.89 -14.95
C ARG A 178 -16.89 5.64 -15.15
N GLU A 179 -17.25 4.53 -15.79
CA GLU A 179 -18.66 4.11 -15.91
C GLU A 179 -19.16 3.43 -14.64
N ASP A 180 -18.26 2.76 -13.92
CA ASP A 180 -18.53 2.09 -12.65
C ASP A 180 -18.63 3.08 -11.48
N ASP A 181 -17.67 4.02 -11.38
CA ASP A 181 -17.65 5.06 -10.36
C ASP A 181 -17.09 6.39 -10.91
N ALA A 182 -17.92 7.42 -10.85
CA ALA A 182 -17.61 8.78 -11.27
C ALA A 182 -17.56 9.80 -10.11
N ASP A 183 -17.60 9.34 -8.86
CA ASP A 183 -17.48 10.20 -7.68
C ASP A 183 -16.01 10.44 -7.33
N TYR A 184 -15.46 11.49 -7.93
CA TYR A 184 -14.07 11.90 -7.73
C TYR A 184 -13.91 12.99 -6.65
N TYR A 185 -15.01 13.59 -6.18
CA TYR A 185 -14.97 14.90 -5.57
C TYR A 185 -15.64 14.96 -4.19
N ASP A 186 -16.52 14.00 -3.84
CA ASP A 186 -17.19 14.02 -2.54
C ASP A 186 -16.19 13.89 -1.38
N GLN A 187 -15.34 12.86 -1.38
CA GLN A 187 -14.40 12.64 -0.28
C GLN A 187 -13.33 13.74 -0.14
N PRO A 188 -12.69 14.24 -1.23
CA PRO A 188 -11.83 15.41 -1.14
C PRO A 188 -12.54 16.65 -0.60
N GLY A 189 -13.80 16.87 -1.02
CA GLY A 189 -14.62 17.96 -0.50
C GLY A 189 -14.90 17.84 0.99
N ARG A 190 -15.24 16.63 1.47
CA ARG A 190 -15.42 16.35 2.91
C ARG A 190 -14.15 16.62 3.70
N LEU A 191 -13.00 16.14 3.21
CA LEU A 191 -11.71 16.39 3.86
C LEU A 191 -11.41 17.89 3.94
N PHE A 192 -11.61 18.64 2.85
CA PHE A 192 -11.43 20.08 2.82
C PHE A 192 -12.31 20.82 3.85
N ARG A 193 -13.58 20.39 4.00
CA ARG A 193 -14.51 20.99 4.96
C ARG A 193 -14.13 20.72 6.43
N LEU A 194 -13.34 19.68 6.70
CA LEU A 194 -12.80 19.39 8.04
C LEU A 194 -11.57 20.22 8.39
N MET A 195 -10.90 20.83 7.41
CA MET A 195 -9.69 21.62 7.64
C MET A 195 -9.99 22.94 8.33
N SER A 196 -9.13 23.31 9.28
CA SER A 196 -9.09 24.66 9.85
C SER A 196 -8.69 25.71 8.81
N ALA A 197 -8.96 26.99 9.09
CA ALA A 197 -8.58 28.09 8.19
C ALA A 197 -7.05 28.11 7.91
N ARG A 198 -6.23 27.77 8.90
CA ARG A 198 -4.77 27.67 8.74
C ARG A 198 -4.37 26.55 7.81
N GLU A 199 -4.99 25.37 7.94
CA GLU A 199 -4.72 24.22 7.08
C GLU A 199 -5.19 24.47 5.65
N LYS A 200 -6.36 25.09 5.47
CA LYS A 200 -6.85 25.53 4.16
C LYS A 200 -5.87 26.50 3.49
N GLN A 201 -5.38 27.50 4.22
CA GLN A 201 -4.38 28.44 3.70
C GLN A 201 -3.10 27.72 3.28
N ALA A 202 -2.59 26.82 4.13
CA ALA A 202 -1.39 26.03 3.81
C ALA A 202 -1.61 25.15 2.57
N LEU A 203 -2.79 24.52 2.44
CA LEU A 203 -3.18 23.74 1.26
C LEU A 203 -3.13 24.59 -0.01
N PHE A 204 -3.74 25.78 -0.01
CA PHE A 204 -3.76 26.66 -1.19
C PHE A 204 -2.37 27.08 -1.61
N GLU A 205 -1.55 27.54 -0.65
CA GLU A 205 -0.21 28.03 -0.92
C GLU A 205 0.76 26.90 -1.34
N ASN A 206 0.67 25.73 -0.72
CA ASN A 206 1.45 24.56 -1.10
C ASN A 206 1.14 24.17 -2.54
N THR A 207 -0.15 24.10 -2.90
CA THR A 207 -0.60 23.82 -4.26
C THR A 207 -0.06 24.85 -5.25
N ALA A 208 -0.22 26.15 -4.97
CA ALA A 208 0.25 27.22 -5.84
C ALA A 208 1.76 27.16 -6.08
N ARG A 209 2.56 26.95 -5.03
CA ARG A 209 4.02 26.79 -5.15
C ARG A 209 4.38 25.55 -5.96
N ALA A 210 3.72 24.41 -5.72
CA ALA A 210 4.02 23.15 -6.38
C ALA A 210 3.77 23.19 -7.89
N ILE A 211 2.75 23.94 -8.34
CA ILE A 211 2.36 24.01 -9.77
C ILE A 211 2.76 25.33 -10.45
N HIS A 212 3.58 26.17 -9.79
CA HIS A 212 3.96 27.49 -10.29
C HIS A 212 4.46 27.47 -11.75
N GLY A 213 5.31 26.50 -12.09
CA GLY A 213 5.89 26.36 -13.44
C GLY A 213 4.97 25.72 -14.49
N ALA A 214 3.77 25.28 -14.12
CA ALA A 214 2.85 24.65 -15.06
C ALA A 214 2.19 25.69 -15.99
N PRO A 215 1.90 25.33 -17.26
CA PRO A 215 1.07 26.14 -18.15
C PRO A 215 -0.30 26.48 -17.56
N ASP A 216 -0.82 27.67 -17.88
CA ASP A 216 -2.08 28.17 -17.31
C ASP A 216 -3.28 27.26 -17.56
N PHE A 217 -3.37 26.60 -18.71
CA PHE A 217 -4.47 25.67 -18.99
C PHE A 217 -4.45 24.44 -18.07
N ILE A 218 -3.27 24.03 -17.57
CA ILE A 218 -3.15 22.96 -16.57
C ILE A 218 -3.58 23.47 -15.20
N LYS A 219 -3.12 24.66 -14.80
CA LYS A 219 -3.54 25.32 -13.56
C LYS A 219 -5.06 25.49 -13.50
N ARG A 220 -5.68 25.98 -14.58
CA ARG A 220 -7.14 26.12 -14.72
C ARG A 220 -7.87 24.79 -14.59
N ARG A 221 -7.32 23.70 -15.14
CA ARG A 221 -7.90 22.36 -14.99
C ARG A 221 -7.86 21.89 -13.53
N HIS A 222 -6.77 22.15 -12.82
CA HIS A 222 -6.66 21.83 -11.40
C HIS A 222 -7.66 22.65 -10.56
N ILE A 223 -7.71 23.97 -10.78
CA ILE A 223 -8.71 24.85 -10.15
C ILE A 223 -10.13 24.32 -10.38
N ALA A 224 -10.49 23.98 -11.62
CA ALA A 224 -11.81 23.45 -11.95
C ALA A 224 -12.12 22.14 -11.20
N ASN A 225 -11.14 21.26 -11.01
CA ASN A 225 -11.31 20.04 -10.21
C ASN A 225 -11.48 20.36 -8.71
N CYS A 226 -10.70 21.30 -8.16
CA CYS A 226 -10.88 21.77 -6.79
C CYS A 226 -12.28 22.38 -6.57
N THR A 227 -12.76 23.19 -7.52
CA THR A 227 -14.12 23.78 -7.46
C THR A 227 -15.21 22.73 -7.42
N LYS A 228 -15.04 21.60 -8.13
CA LYS A 228 -16.00 20.48 -8.09
C LYS A 228 -16.02 19.76 -6.73
N ALA A 229 -14.90 19.72 -6.01
CA ALA A 229 -14.83 19.20 -4.65
C ALA A 229 -15.44 20.17 -3.63
N ASP A 230 -15.10 21.45 -3.73
CA ASP A 230 -15.72 22.53 -2.96
C ASP A 230 -15.47 23.90 -3.64
N PRO A 231 -16.49 24.76 -3.81
CA PRO A 231 -16.30 26.09 -4.41
C PRO A 231 -15.29 26.97 -3.67
N GLU A 232 -15.20 26.87 -2.34
CA GLU A 232 -14.20 27.62 -1.57
C GLU A 232 -12.79 27.09 -1.82
N TYR A 233 -12.63 25.78 -2.01
CA TYR A 233 -11.34 25.19 -2.34
C TYR A 233 -10.84 25.70 -3.70
N GLY A 234 -11.68 25.64 -4.74
CA GLY A 234 -11.33 26.17 -6.06
C GLY A 234 -10.94 27.65 -6.03
N ARG A 235 -11.72 28.49 -5.31
CA ARG A 235 -11.42 29.91 -5.14
C ARG A 235 -10.09 30.15 -4.43
N GLY A 236 -9.84 29.48 -3.31
CA GLY A 236 -8.61 29.65 -2.54
C GLY A 236 -7.35 29.27 -3.33
N VAL A 237 -7.43 28.18 -4.11
CA VAL A 237 -6.33 27.79 -5.01
C VAL A 237 -6.13 28.79 -6.13
N ALA A 238 -7.22 29.27 -6.77
CA ALA A 238 -7.13 30.26 -7.84
C ALA A 238 -6.48 31.57 -7.36
N GLU A 239 -6.91 32.09 -6.21
CA GLU A 239 -6.34 33.28 -5.58
C GLU A 239 -4.85 33.09 -5.25
N ALA A 240 -4.46 31.95 -4.67
CA ALA A 240 -3.06 31.67 -4.34
C ALA A 240 -2.16 31.56 -5.59
N ILE A 241 -2.71 31.12 -6.73
CA ILE A 241 -1.99 31.05 -8.01
C ILE A 241 -1.94 32.43 -8.71
N GLY A 242 -2.86 33.33 -8.39
CA GLY A 242 -3.03 34.61 -9.10
C GLY A 242 -3.81 34.48 -10.41
N LEU A 243 -4.70 33.47 -10.51
CA LEU A 243 -5.60 33.29 -11.65
C LEU A 243 -7.06 33.54 -11.23
N PRO A 244 -7.94 33.95 -12.14
CA PRO A 244 -9.36 34.01 -11.85
C PRO A 244 -9.92 32.61 -11.55
N ALA A 245 -10.87 32.53 -10.62
CA ALA A 245 -11.58 31.29 -10.29
C ALA A 245 -12.57 30.82 -11.40
N HIS A 246 -12.65 31.57 -12.51
CA HIS A 246 -13.51 31.35 -13.68
C HIS A 246 -12.68 31.42 -14.98
#